data_AF-A0A838J787-F1
#
_entry.id   AF-A0A838J787-F1
#
_cell.length_a   1.000
_cell.length_b   1.000
_cell.length_c   1.000
_cell.angle_alpha   90.00
_cell.angle_beta   90.00
_cell.angle_gamma   90.00
#
_symmetry.space_group_name_H-M   'P 1'
#
loop_
_entity.id
_entity.type
_entity.pdbx_description
1 polymer ?
#
loop_
_entity_poly.entity_id
_entity_poly.type
_entity_poly.pdbx_seq_one_letter_code
_entity_poly.pdbx_strand_id
1 'polypeptide(L)'
;MPTPKPGKPVRGSQTGRPIMALLDLLGRRWTLRILWELREKKLGFRALQNESDTMSPSVLSQRLMELREAGIVEQNEDADYLLTQEGNALVQSLAPLNDWAMRWAERDLPSYTSDDRSSTSVRR
;
A
#
# COMPACT_ATOMS: atom_id res chain seq x y z
N MET A 1 1.84 -3.69 -16.27
CA MET A 1 1.17 -2.40 -16.55
C MET A 1 2.15 -1.29 -16.19
N PRO A 2 2.23 -0.19 -16.95
CA PRO A 2 3.14 0.90 -16.62
C PRO A 2 2.75 1.53 -15.27
N THR A 3 3.73 2.07 -14.54
CA THR A 3 3.49 2.86 -13.33
C THR A 3 2.59 4.06 -13.66
N PRO A 4 1.51 4.31 -12.91
CA PRO A 4 0.66 5.47 -13.14
C PRO A 4 1.47 6.75 -12.92
N LYS A 5 1.35 7.70 -13.84
CA LYS A 5 2.06 8.99 -13.73
C LYS A 5 1.08 10.14 -13.98
N PRO A 6 1.20 11.26 -13.25
CA PRO A 6 0.46 12.47 -13.56
C PRO A 6 0.62 12.90 -15.02
N GLY A 7 -0.41 13.54 -15.59
CA GLY A 7 -0.41 14.01 -16.98
C GLY A 7 -0.72 12.94 -18.03
N LYS A 8 -0.94 11.67 -17.64
CA LYS A 8 -1.38 10.58 -18.53
C LYS A 8 -2.71 9.99 -18.07
N PRO A 9 -3.57 9.51 -18.98
CA PRO A 9 -4.73 8.70 -18.61
C PRO A 9 -4.33 7.49 -17.77
N VAL A 10 -5.16 7.16 -16.79
CA VAL A 10 -4.94 6.07 -15.84
C VAL A 10 -6.22 5.24 -15.70
N ARG A 11 -6.14 4.10 -14.99
CA ARG A 11 -7.33 3.27 -14.78
C ARG A 11 -8.42 4.08 -14.09
N GLY A 12 -9.61 4.12 -14.68
CA GLY A 12 -10.76 4.85 -14.13
C GLY A 12 -10.75 6.36 -14.36
N SER A 13 -9.79 6.94 -15.11
CA SER A 13 -9.78 8.38 -15.40
C SER A 13 -9.02 8.74 -16.68
N GLN A 14 -9.63 9.59 -17.53
CA GLN A 14 -9.01 10.11 -18.75
C GLN A 14 -8.31 11.47 -18.57
N THR A 15 -8.48 12.12 -17.41
CA THR A 15 -8.12 13.53 -17.20
C THR A 15 -6.64 13.78 -16.94
N GLY A 16 -5.86 12.74 -16.62
CA GLY A 16 -4.45 12.88 -16.22
C GLY A 16 -4.22 13.62 -14.90
N ARG A 17 -5.27 13.87 -14.10
CA ARG A 17 -5.15 14.56 -12.80
C ARG A 17 -4.20 13.79 -11.86
N PRO A 18 -3.27 14.49 -11.16
CA PRO A 18 -2.29 13.83 -10.29
C PRO A 18 -2.92 12.90 -9.24
N ILE A 19 -4.01 13.34 -8.60
CA ILE A 19 -4.73 12.53 -7.61
C ILE A 19 -5.28 11.22 -8.20
N MET A 20 -5.68 11.23 -9.48
CA MET A 20 -6.18 10.01 -10.14
C MET A 20 -5.04 9.03 -10.40
N ALA A 21 -3.86 9.51 -10.77
CA ALA A 21 -2.69 8.64 -10.93
C ALA A 21 -2.25 8.03 -9.58
N LEU A 22 -2.27 8.83 -8.51
CA LEU A 22 -2.00 8.33 -7.17
C LEU A 22 -3.01 7.27 -6.74
N LEU A 23 -4.31 7.53 -6.92
CA LEU A 23 -5.36 6.58 -6.56
C LEU A 23 -5.32 5.30 -7.43
N ASP A 24 -4.91 5.38 -8.69
CA ASP A 24 -4.65 4.17 -9.51
C ASP A 24 -3.50 3.35 -8.92
N LEU A 25 -2.37 4.00 -8.55
CA LEU A 25 -1.23 3.32 -7.95
C LEU A 25 -1.60 2.64 -6.63
N LEU A 26 -2.26 3.37 -5.72
CA LEU A 26 -2.68 2.86 -4.42
C LEU A 26 -3.78 1.79 -4.55
N GLY A 27 -4.67 1.92 -5.53
CA GLY A 27 -5.74 0.96 -5.81
C GLY A 27 -5.27 -0.35 -6.44
N ARG A 28 -3.99 -0.47 -6.81
CA ARG A 28 -3.44 -1.74 -7.29
C ARG A 28 -3.41 -2.75 -6.15
N ARG A 29 -3.84 -3.98 -6.45
CA ARG A 29 -3.82 -5.10 -5.51
C ARG A 29 -2.42 -5.21 -4.90
N TRP A 30 -2.41 -5.29 -3.57
CA TRP A 30 -1.24 -5.34 -2.68
C TRP A 30 -0.50 -4.05 -2.37
N THR A 31 -0.68 -2.96 -3.12
CA THR A 31 0.07 -1.71 -2.88
C THR A 31 -0.15 -1.17 -1.47
N LEU A 32 -1.40 -1.02 -1.05
CA LEU A 32 -1.73 -0.53 0.29
C LEU A 32 -1.23 -1.46 1.41
N ARG A 33 -1.25 -2.79 1.18
CA ARG A 33 -0.70 -3.76 2.13
C ARG A 33 0.81 -3.56 2.30
N ILE A 34 1.56 -3.38 1.21
CA ILE A 34 3.01 -3.13 1.27
C ILE A 34 3.30 -1.84 2.05
N LEU A 35 2.60 -0.74 1.74
CA LEU A 35 2.77 0.53 2.46
C LEU A 35 2.46 0.38 3.96
N TRP A 36 1.47 -0.43 4.29
CA TRP A 36 1.06 -0.70 5.66
C TRP A 36 2.06 -1.54 6.45
N GLU A 37 2.79 -2.44 5.81
CA GLU A 37 3.87 -3.18 6.48
C GLU A 37 5.12 -2.30 6.66
N LEU A 38 5.41 -1.43 5.68
CA LEU A 38 6.60 -0.58 5.69
C LEU A 38 6.49 0.68 6.57
N ARG A 39 5.29 1.05 7.02
CA ARG A 39 5.11 2.28 7.84
C ARG A 39 5.72 2.20 9.24
N GLU A 40 5.92 1.01 9.79
CA GLU A 40 6.48 0.85 11.15
C GLU A 40 7.95 0.43 11.14
N LYS A 41 8.40 -0.23 10.06
CA LYS A 41 9.70 -0.88 9.99
C LYS A 41 10.17 -1.06 8.55
N LYS A 42 11.49 -1.09 8.39
CA LYS A 42 12.11 -1.58 7.15
C LYS A 42 11.96 -3.09 7.05
N LEU A 43 11.76 -3.62 5.85
CA LEU A 43 11.58 -5.05 5.61
C LEU A 43 12.30 -5.52 4.34
N GLY A 44 13.02 -6.62 4.45
CA GLY A 44 13.52 -7.35 3.28
C GLY A 44 12.40 -7.99 2.46
N PHE A 45 12.72 -8.37 1.23
CA PHE A 45 11.76 -8.95 0.27
C PHE A 45 10.99 -10.16 0.81
N ARG A 46 11.68 -11.09 1.48
CA ARG A 46 11.06 -12.31 2.04
C ARG A 46 10.09 -12.00 3.17
N ALA A 47 10.41 -11.02 4.01
CA ALA A 47 9.52 -10.61 5.09
C ALA A 47 8.22 -10.02 4.51
N LEU A 48 8.32 -9.14 3.51
CA LEU A 48 7.14 -8.60 2.80
C LEU A 48 6.30 -9.69 2.11
N GLN A 49 6.95 -10.71 1.58
CA GLN A 49 6.27 -11.85 0.97
C GLN A 49 5.50 -12.69 2.00
N ASN A 50 6.11 -12.99 3.15
CA ASN A 50 5.48 -13.78 4.21
C ASN A 50 4.29 -13.06 4.84
N GLU A 51 4.33 -11.73 4.96
CA GLU A 51 3.18 -10.94 5.43
C GLU A 51 2.01 -10.90 4.41
N SER A 52 2.24 -11.49 3.23
CA SER A 52 1.31 -11.50 2.10
C SER A 52 1.24 -12.90 1.48
N ASP A 53 0.80 -13.90 2.26
CA ASP A 53 0.77 -15.34 1.90
C ASP A 53 0.18 -15.70 0.53
N THR A 54 -0.56 -14.80 -0.12
CA THR A 54 -1.14 -15.02 -1.46
C THR A 54 -0.54 -14.16 -2.57
N MET A 55 0.56 -13.43 -2.29
CA MET A 55 1.25 -12.59 -3.28
C MET A 55 2.43 -13.33 -3.92
N SER A 56 2.41 -13.46 -5.25
CA SER A 56 3.54 -14.02 -5.98
C SER A 56 4.78 -13.10 -5.88
N PRO A 57 6.01 -13.67 -5.92
CA PRO A 57 7.23 -12.87 -5.92
C PRO A 57 7.28 -11.85 -7.07
N SER A 58 6.76 -12.23 -8.25
CA SER A 58 6.70 -11.34 -9.41
C SER A 58 5.81 -10.13 -9.18
N VAL A 59 4.66 -10.31 -8.51
CA VAL A 59 3.77 -9.21 -8.17
C VAL A 59 4.40 -8.30 -7.12
N LEU A 60 5.02 -8.86 -6.08
CA LEU A 60 5.72 -8.06 -5.07
C LEU A 60 6.83 -7.21 -5.69
N SER A 61 7.68 -7.81 -6.53
CA SER A 61 8.75 -7.10 -7.25
C SER A 61 8.21 -5.96 -8.10
N GLN A 62 7.15 -6.23 -8.87
CA GLN A 62 6.50 -5.19 -9.69
C GLN A 62 5.96 -4.04 -8.84
N ARG A 63 5.34 -4.33 -7.68
CA ARG A 63 4.78 -3.30 -6.79
C ARG A 63 5.87 -2.45 -6.14
N LEU A 64 6.95 -3.08 -5.69
CA LEU A 64 8.10 -2.37 -5.14
C LEU A 64 8.76 -1.49 -6.20
N MET A 65 8.89 -1.97 -7.44
CA MET A 65 9.37 -1.16 -8.55
C MET A 65 8.49 0.07 -8.80
N GLU A 66 7.16 -0.11 -8.89
CA GLU A 66 6.21 1.00 -9.10
C GLU A 66 6.25 2.04 -7.97
N LEU A 67 6.34 1.58 -6.72
CA LEU A 67 6.46 2.45 -5.54
C LEU A 67 7.80 3.19 -5.48
N ARG A 68 8.89 2.56 -5.92
CA ARG A 68 10.21 3.19 -6.03
C ARG A 68 10.26 4.22 -7.16
N GLU A 69 9.69 3.92 -8.32
CA GLU A 69 9.57 4.87 -9.42
C GLU A 69 8.72 6.10 -9.04
N ALA A 70 7.75 5.93 -8.13
CA ALA A 70 6.95 7.01 -7.58
C ALA A 70 7.63 7.77 -6.42
N GLY A 71 8.83 7.36 -5.99
CA GLY A 71 9.55 7.98 -4.88
C GLY A 71 8.93 7.73 -3.49
N ILE A 72 8.06 6.73 -3.36
CA ILE A 72 7.33 6.42 -2.11
C ILE A 72 8.13 5.42 -1.26
N VAL A 73 8.78 4.47 -1.91
CA VAL A 73 9.61 3.45 -1.27
C VAL A 73 11.04 3.58 -1.79
N GLU A 74 12.01 3.28 -0.94
CA GLU A 74 13.40 3.10 -1.33
C GLU A 74 13.94 1.76 -0.82
N GLN A 75 15.15 1.41 -1.25
CA GLN A 75 15.86 0.22 -0.79
C GLN A 75 17.21 0.67 -0.23
N ASN A 76 17.53 0.25 0.99
CA ASN A 76 18.79 0.58 1.65
C ASN A 76 19.93 -0.37 1.21
N GLU A 77 21.12 -0.17 1.79
CA GLU A 77 22.30 -0.99 1.52
C GLU A 77 22.15 -2.46 1.93
N ASP A 78 21.32 -2.74 2.94
CA ASP A 78 21.00 -4.11 3.42
C ASP A 78 19.99 -4.84 2.51
N ALA A 79 19.57 -4.21 1.41
CA ALA A 79 18.48 -4.65 0.55
C ALA A 79 17.10 -4.68 1.22
N ASP A 80 16.93 -4.00 2.36
CA ASP A 80 15.64 -3.76 3.00
C ASP A 80 14.89 -2.63 2.30
N TYR A 81 13.57 -2.78 2.19
CA TYR A 81 12.68 -1.74 1.71
C TYR A 81 12.15 -0.90 2.87
N LEU A 82 11.98 0.40 2.64
CA LEU A 82 11.45 1.36 3.60
C LEU A 82 10.71 2.49 2.89
N LEU A 83 9.81 3.17 3.62
CA LEU A 83 9.19 4.39 3.12
C LEU A 83 10.22 5.51 3.08
N THR A 84 10.22 6.26 1.98
CA THR A 84 10.95 7.53 1.90
C THR A 84 10.29 8.59 2.79
N GLN A 85 10.89 9.77 2.91
CA GLN A 85 10.25 10.90 3.58
C GLN A 85 8.87 11.23 2.96
N GLU A 86 8.79 11.28 1.63
CA GLU A 86 7.53 11.50 0.90
C GLU A 86 6.54 10.34 1.08
N GLY A 87 7.04 9.09 1.12
CA GLY A 87 6.20 7.93 1.40
C GLY A 87 5.56 7.97 2.79
N ASN A 88 6.30 8.42 3.80
CA ASN A 88 5.78 8.64 5.15
C ASN A 88 4.72 9.75 5.16
N ALA A 89 4.99 10.88 4.49
CA ALA A 89 4.03 11.98 4.37
C ALA A 89 2.73 11.55 3.67
N LEU A 90 2.83 10.68 2.64
CA LEU A 90 1.69 10.09 1.96
C LEU A 90 0.86 9.21 2.91
N VAL A 91 1.51 8.30 3.66
CA VAL A 91 0.80 7.43 4.62
C VAL A 91 0.09 8.25 5.69
N GLN A 92 0.72 9.32 6.20
CA GLN A 92 0.09 10.25 7.14
C GLN A 92 -1.12 10.97 6.51
N SER A 93 -1.01 11.36 5.24
CA SER A 93 -2.11 11.99 4.50
C SER A 93 -3.30 11.06 4.25
N LEU A 94 -3.10 9.74 4.33
CA LEU A 94 -4.18 8.75 4.23
C LEU A 94 -4.94 8.56 5.55
N ALA A 95 -4.42 9.02 6.69
CA ALA A 95 -5.08 8.83 7.99
C ALA A 95 -6.50 9.41 8.04
N PRO A 96 -6.77 10.67 7.61
CA PRO A 96 -8.13 11.21 7.59
C PRO A 96 -9.09 10.43 6.68
N LEU A 97 -8.57 9.85 5.60
CA LEU A 97 -9.35 8.99 4.70
C LEU A 97 -9.69 7.67 5.38
N ASN A 98 -8.74 7.09 6.12
CA ASN A 98 -8.97 5.89 6.93
C ASN A 98 -10.02 6.15 8.02
N ASP A 99 -9.95 7.27 8.73
CA ASP A 99 -10.94 7.64 9.76
C ASP A 99 -12.35 7.82 9.18
N TRP A 100 -12.44 8.33 7.96
CA TRP A 100 -13.71 8.37 7.24
C TRP A 100 -14.20 6.97 6.86
N ALA A 101 -13.31 6.10 6.38
CA ALA A 101 -13.65 4.73 6.02
C ALA A 101 -14.12 3.91 7.23
N MET A 102 -13.51 4.10 8.40
CA MET A 102 -13.93 3.48 9.67
C MET A 102 -15.35 3.88 10.05
N ARG A 103 -15.65 5.19 10.04
CA ARG A 103 -17.03 5.69 10.30
C ARG A 103 -18.03 5.20 9.26
N TRP A 104 -17.60 5.01 8.01
CA TRP A 104 -18.46 4.41 7.00
C TRP A 104 -18.75 2.95 7.31
N ALA A 105 -17.73 2.16 7.68
CA ALA A 105 -17.88 0.77 8.06
C ALA A 105 -18.83 0.61 9.27
N GLU A 106 -18.75 1.47 10.29
CA GLU A 106 -19.66 1.42 11.45
C GLU A 106 -21.14 1.58 11.08
N ARG A 107 -21.46 2.35 10.03
CA ARG A 107 -22.85 2.53 9.55
C ARG A 107 -23.39 1.27 8.88
N ASP A 108 -22.55 0.63 8.07
CA ASP A 108 -22.97 -0.43 7.15
C ASP A 108 -22.66 -1.84 7.71
N LEU A 109 -21.75 -1.93 8.70
CA LEU A 109 -21.27 -3.13 9.38
C LEU A 109 -21.18 -2.87 10.90
N PRO A 110 -22.29 -2.96 11.64
CA PRO A 110 -22.33 -2.64 13.08
C PRO A 110 -21.41 -3.50 13.98
N SER A 111 -20.87 -4.60 13.45
CA SER A 111 -19.94 -5.50 14.13
C SER A 111 -18.47 -5.38 13.66
N TYR A 112 -18.14 -4.42 12.78
CA TYR A 112 -16.76 -4.19 12.38
C TYR A 112 -15.98 -3.56 13.54
N THR A 113 -15.12 -4.35 14.17
CA THR A 113 -14.13 -3.87 15.14
C THR A 113 -12.79 -3.74 14.44
N SER A 114 -12.10 -2.61 14.63
CA SER A 114 -10.77 -2.34 14.06
C SER A 114 -9.67 -3.29 14.54
N ASP A 115 -10.00 -4.23 15.43
CA ASP A 115 -9.09 -5.07 16.21
C ASP A 115 -8.87 -6.47 15.60
N ASP A 116 -9.27 -6.71 14.34
CA ASP A 116 -8.95 -7.96 13.63
C ASP A 116 -7.47 -8.01 13.18
N ARG A 117 -6.55 -7.93 14.16
CA ARG A 117 -5.12 -8.21 14.04
C ARG A 117 -4.71 -9.41 14.90
N SER A 118 -5.65 -10.25 15.34
CA SER A 118 -5.37 -11.41 16.21
C SER A 118 -6.16 -12.66 15.83
N SER A 119 -6.30 -12.95 14.54
CA SER A 119 -6.74 -14.27 14.06
C SER A 119 -5.89 -14.78 12.89
N THR A 120 -4.57 -14.85 13.10
CA THR A 120 -3.75 -15.89 12.46
C THR A 120 -2.65 -16.33 13.42
N SER A 121 -3.05 -16.73 14.62
CA SER A 121 -2.33 -17.74 15.39
C SER A 121 -3.35 -18.79 15.80
N VAL A 122 -2.93 -20.06 15.69
CA VAL A 122 -3.69 -21.29 15.96
C VAL A 122 -4.55 -21.80 14.79
N ARG A 123 -3.99 -22.72 14.00
CA ARG A 123 -4.37 -24.15 14.05
C ARG A 123 -3.33 -25.02 13.32
N ARG A 124 -2.55 -25.72 14.15
CA ARG A 124 -1.86 -27.01 13.96
C ARG A 124 -1.00 -27.23 12.72
#